data_AF-A0A3D0XH35-F1
#
_entry.id   AF-A0A3D0XH35-F1
#
_cell.length_a   1.000
_cell.length_b   1.000
_cell.length_c   1.000
_cell.angle_alpha   90.00
_cell.angle_beta   90.00
_cell.angle_gamma   90.00
#
_symmetry.space_group_name_H-M   'P 1'
#
loop_
_entity.id
_entity.type
_entity.pdbx_description
1 polymer ?
#
loop_
_entity_poly.entity_id
_entity_poly.type
_entity_poly.pdbx_seq_one_letter_code
_entity_poly.pdbx_strand_id
1 'polypeptide(L)'
;MSSSNLQKLIGLPTPSEVYPSQHLVEYINLKLAAMGCPTADMASDSPFKDVAESLIANHREQERLLANYLCPADWRIQQWLEGFLAGTGDIPRLPSKTFVLDRHGVARNLSLPAQGDEFKSDIIHSYRIAQGVLHNPVNDRRTTKGVFHIADAGLPVPADKIAVPRATFTRMLGFALQPPDALMELPFTSEQEDRARCHVSL
;
A
#
# COMPACT_ATOMS: atom_id res chain seq x y z
N MET A 1 -22.85 -9.94 -17.79
CA MET A 1 -22.04 -8.83 -17.21
C MET A 1 -22.14 -7.64 -18.16
N SER A 2 -22.54 -6.45 -17.68
CA SER A 2 -22.62 -5.26 -18.54
C SER A 2 -21.22 -4.77 -18.94
N SER A 3 -21.09 -4.14 -20.10
CA SER A 3 -19.83 -3.54 -20.59
C SER A 3 -19.22 -2.55 -19.56
N SER A 4 -20.07 -1.83 -18.81
CA SER A 4 -19.65 -0.91 -17.74
C SER A 4 -18.97 -1.60 -16.55
N ASN A 5 -19.38 -2.82 -16.20
CA ASN A 5 -18.73 -3.60 -15.13
C ASN A 5 -17.36 -4.11 -15.58
N LEU A 6 -17.23 -4.51 -16.85
CA LEU A 6 -15.96 -4.98 -17.39
C LEU A 6 -14.93 -3.84 -17.45
N GLN A 7 -15.33 -2.65 -17.90
CA GLN A 7 -14.47 -1.46 -17.94
C GLN A 7 -13.96 -1.05 -16.56
N LYS A 8 -14.81 -1.10 -15.53
CA LYS A 8 -14.40 -0.85 -14.14
C LYS A 8 -13.41 -1.89 -13.60
N LEU A 9 -13.54 -3.15 -14.03
CA LEU A 9 -12.67 -4.26 -13.61
C LEU A 9 -11.30 -4.24 -14.30
N ILE A 10 -11.25 -3.98 -15.61
CA ILE A 10 -10.02 -4.05 -16.41
C ILE A 10 -9.33 -2.69 -16.59
N GLY A 11 -10.00 -1.60 -16.21
CA GLY A 11 -9.37 -0.29 -16.13
C GLY A 11 -9.02 0.37 -17.47
N LEU A 12 -9.65 -0.05 -18.58
CA LEU A 12 -9.54 0.65 -19.86
C LEU A 12 -10.29 1.98 -19.74
N PRO A 13 -9.61 3.14 -19.62
CA PRO A 13 -10.30 4.40 -19.53
C PRO A 13 -10.98 4.69 -20.87
N THR A 14 -12.12 5.37 -20.81
CA THR A 14 -12.59 6.07 -22.00
C THR A 14 -11.56 7.17 -22.31
N PRO A 15 -11.26 7.49 -23.58
CA PRO A 15 -10.24 8.49 -23.95
C PRO A 15 -10.42 9.89 -23.32
N SER A 16 -11.56 10.15 -22.67
CA SER A 16 -11.97 11.43 -22.10
C SER A 16 -11.87 11.52 -20.57
N GLU A 17 -11.44 10.48 -19.86
CA GLU A 17 -11.37 10.55 -18.39
C GLU A 17 -10.17 11.40 -17.94
N VAL A 18 -10.46 12.60 -17.43
CA VAL A 18 -9.45 13.52 -16.89
C VAL A 18 -8.89 12.95 -15.59
N TYR A 19 -7.56 12.93 -15.47
CA TYR A 19 -6.84 12.50 -14.28
C TYR A 19 -6.54 13.73 -13.39
N PRO A 20 -6.83 13.71 -12.08
CA PRO A 20 -7.39 12.62 -11.28
C PRO A 20 -8.91 12.44 -11.47
N SER A 21 -9.38 11.19 -11.41
CA SER A 21 -10.83 10.89 -11.46
C SER A 21 -11.44 11.23 -10.10
N GLN A 22 -12.36 12.19 -10.06
CA GLN A 22 -13.01 12.64 -8.82
C GLN A 22 -13.64 11.48 -8.05
N HIS A 23 -14.23 10.50 -8.75
CA HIS A 23 -14.79 9.30 -8.13
C HIS A 23 -13.74 8.43 -7.43
N LEU A 24 -12.51 8.36 -7.96
CA LEU A 24 -11.42 7.61 -7.33
C LEU A 24 -10.88 8.35 -6.10
N VAL A 25 -10.83 9.68 -6.15
CA VAL A 25 -10.45 10.53 -5.00
C VAL A 25 -11.44 10.35 -3.85
N GLU A 26 -12.74 10.43 -4.13
CA GLU A 26 -13.80 10.16 -3.15
C GLU A 26 -13.71 8.73 -2.58
N TYR A 27 -13.44 7.75 -3.45
CA TYR A 27 -13.26 6.36 -3.03
C TYR A 27 -12.04 6.18 -2.10
N ILE A 28 -10.92 6.81 -2.41
CA ILE A 28 -9.72 6.79 -1.56
C ILE A 28 -10.03 7.40 -0.19
N ASN A 29 -10.68 8.57 -0.16
CA ASN A 29 -11.07 9.22 1.09
C ASN A 29 -12.01 8.35 1.92
N LEU A 30 -13.01 7.71 1.29
CA LEU A 30 -13.89 6.78 1.98
C LEU A 30 -13.11 5.62 2.61
N LYS A 31 -12.10 5.09 1.91
CA LYS A 31 -11.29 3.97 2.38
C LYS A 31 -10.31 4.38 3.49
N LEU A 32 -9.67 5.54 3.37
CA LEU A 32 -8.86 6.12 4.45
C LEU A 32 -9.72 6.35 5.69
N ALA A 33 -10.91 6.91 5.51
CA ALA A 33 -11.88 7.06 6.57
C ALA A 33 -12.27 5.69 7.17
N ALA A 34 -12.64 4.68 6.38
CA ALA A 34 -12.92 3.32 6.87
C ALA A 34 -11.77 2.73 7.71
N MET A 35 -10.53 3.02 7.33
CA MET A 35 -9.33 2.61 8.07
C MET A 35 -9.02 3.49 9.29
N GLY A 36 -9.73 4.60 9.52
CA GLY A 36 -9.38 5.54 10.59
C GLY A 36 -8.10 6.34 10.31
N CYS A 37 -7.68 6.43 9.06
CA CYS A 37 -6.62 7.31 8.61
C CYS A 37 -7.20 8.71 8.28
N PRO A 38 -6.38 9.77 8.38
CA PRO A 38 -6.70 11.09 7.83
C PRO A 38 -7.12 11.02 6.36
N THR A 39 -8.12 11.80 5.99
CA THR A 39 -8.58 11.94 4.60
C THR A 39 -7.98 13.18 3.97
N ALA A 40 -7.84 13.19 2.65
CA ALA A 40 -7.46 14.40 1.92
C ALA A 40 -8.55 15.48 2.05
N ASP A 41 -8.16 16.71 2.34
CA ASP A 41 -9.05 17.85 2.27
C ASP A 41 -9.58 17.99 0.84
N MET A 42 -10.91 18.05 0.68
CA MET A 42 -11.55 18.22 -0.62
C MET A 42 -12.55 19.37 -0.52
N ALA A 43 -12.57 20.26 -1.50
CA ALA A 43 -13.43 21.45 -1.53
C ALA A 43 -14.94 21.15 -1.71
N SER A 44 -15.34 19.88 -1.79
CA SER A 44 -16.70 19.44 -2.05
C SER A 44 -17.33 18.86 -0.79
N ASP A 45 -18.36 19.54 -0.27
CA ASP A 45 -19.31 18.95 0.67
C ASP A 45 -20.08 17.84 -0.05
N SER A 46 -19.56 16.61 0.03
CA SER A 46 -20.27 15.45 -0.49
C SER A 46 -21.52 15.21 0.36
N PRO A 47 -22.74 15.25 -0.21
CA PRO A 47 -23.98 15.02 0.53
C PRO A 47 -24.10 13.58 1.09
N PHE A 48 -23.14 12.70 0.77
CA PHE A 48 -23.04 11.35 1.31
C PHE A 48 -22.21 11.25 2.59
N LYS A 49 -21.54 12.32 3.02
CA LYS A 49 -20.58 12.31 4.14
C LYS A 49 -21.24 11.92 5.47
N ASP A 50 -22.34 12.55 5.84
CA ASP A 50 -23.02 12.31 7.12
C ASP A 50 -23.58 10.88 7.26
N VAL A 51 -24.16 10.34 6.18
CA VAL A 51 -24.69 8.96 6.17
C VAL A 51 -23.56 7.93 6.14
N ALA A 52 -22.48 8.23 5.41
CA ALA A 52 -21.31 7.37 5.35
C ALA A 52 -20.57 7.34 6.70
N GLU A 53 -20.52 8.44 7.46
CA GLU A 53 -19.80 8.53 8.74
C GLU A 53 -20.27 7.49 9.75
N SER A 54 -21.58 7.30 9.93
CA SER A 54 -22.11 6.29 10.86
C SER A 54 -21.78 4.85 10.42
N LEU A 55 -21.84 4.58 9.11
CA LEU A 55 -21.47 3.28 8.54
C LEU A 55 -19.97 3.01 8.66
N ILE A 56 -19.15 4.02 8.39
CA ILE A 56 -17.69 4.00 8.55
C ILE A 56 -17.33 3.76 10.01
N ALA A 57 -17.97 4.44 10.96
CA ALA A 57 -17.71 4.27 12.38
C ALA A 57 -18.02 2.83 12.84
N ASN A 58 -19.14 2.26 12.40
CA ASN A 58 -19.47 0.88 12.69
C ASN A 58 -18.46 -0.10 12.06
N HIS A 59 -18.08 0.14 10.80
CA HIS A 59 -17.07 -0.65 10.11
C HIS A 59 -15.71 -0.59 10.82
N ARG A 60 -15.29 0.58 11.32
CA ARG A 60 -14.06 0.73 12.12
C ARG A 60 -14.08 -0.13 13.38
N GLU A 61 -15.20 -0.17 14.11
CA GLU A 61 -15.32 -1.01 15.29
C GLU A 61 -15.28 -2.50 14.95
N GLN A 62 -15.90 -2.91 13.84
CA GLN A 62 -15.81 -4.29 13.34
C GLN A 62 -14.38 -4.65 12.96
N GLU A 63 -13.68 -3.79 12.23
CA GLU A 63 -12.25 -3.95 11.88
C GLU A 63 -11.37 -4.03 13.13
N ARG A 64 -11.67 -3.23 14.17
CA ARG A 64 -10.94 -3.31 15.46
C ARG A 64 -11.10 -4.68 16.13
N LEU A 65 -12.30 -5.26 16.09
CA LEU A 65 -12.55 -6.62 16.60
C LEU A 65 -11.87 -7.69 15.74
N LEU A 66 -11.74 -7.44 14.45
CA LEU A 66 -11.11 -8.34 13.47
C LEU A 66 -9.62 -8.07 13.28
N ALA A 67 -8.99 -7.17 14.04
CA ALA A 67 -7.61 -6.75 13.83
C ALA A 67 -6.57 -7.89 13.89
N ASN A 68 -6.96 -9.02 14.49
CA ASN A 68 -6.15 -10.24 14.57
C ASN A 68 -6.37 -11.22 13.41
N TYR A 69 -7.26 -10.93 12.47
CA TYR A 69 -7.52 -11.77 11.31
C TYR A 69 -6.71 -11.29 10.12
N LEU A 70 -6.07 -12.24 9.45
CA LEU A 70 -5.42 -12.04 8.17
C LEU A 70 -6.34 -12.53 7.06
N CYS A 71 -6.27 -11.92 5.89
CA CYS A 71 -6.96 -12.48 4.73
C CYS A 71 -6.41 -13.89 4.43
N PRO A 72 -7.14 -14.76 3.70
CA PRO A 72 -6.70 -16.14 3.47
C PRO A 72 -5.32 -16.26 2.82
N ALA A 73 -4.92 -15.29 1.99
CA ALA A 73 -3.58 -15.27 1.39
C ALA A 73 -2.51 -15.00 2.46
N ASP A 74 -2.66 -13.91 3.21
CA ASP A 74 -1.72 -13.51 4.26
C ASP A 74 -1.66 -14.54 5.39
N TRP A 75 -2.78 -15.18 5.74
CA TRP A 75 -2.80 -16.27 6.71
C TRP A 75 -1.91 -17.43 6.27
N ARG A 76 -1.98 -17.86 5.01
CA ARG A 76 -1.10 -18.93 4.50
C ARG A 76 0.37 -18.52 4.52
N ILE A 77 0.68 -17.27 4.17
CA ILE A 77 2.05 -16.73 4.22
C ILE A 77 2.53 -16.72 5.68
N GLN A 78 1.71 -16.23 6.61
CA GLN A 78 2.03 -16.17 8.03
C GLN A 78 2.25 -17.56 8.62
N GLN A 79 1.40 -18.54 8.31
CA GLN A 79 1.58 -19.92 8.75
C GLN A 79 2.89 -20.54 8.22
N TRP A 80 3.22 -20.26 6.96
CA TRP A 80 4.51 -20.67 6.42
C TRP A 80 5.69 -19.99 7.12
N LEU A 81 5.61 -18.68 7.38
CA LEU A 81 6.63 -17.93 8.12
C LEU A 81 6.83 -18.46 9.54
N GLU A 82 5.74 -18.78 10.24
CA GLU A 82 5.77 -19.36 11.59
C GLU A 82 6.51 -20.70 11.61
N GLY A 83 6.23 -21.59 10.65
CA GLY A 83 6.94 -22.86 10.53
C GLY A 83 8.40 -22.68 10.09
N PHE A 84 8.64 -21.83 9.09
CA PHE A 84 9.97 -21.60 8.51
C PHE A 84 10.92 -20.94 9.52
N LEU A 85 10.43 -20.02 10.34
CA LEU A 85 11.21 -19.23 11.31
C LEU A 85 11.15 -19.82 12.74
N ALA A 86 10.61 -21.03 12.90
CA ALA A 86 10.59 -21.68 14.21
C ALA A 86 12.00 -21.81 14.79
N GLY A 87 12.19 -21.29 16.01
CA GLY A 87 13.46 -21.33 16.74
C GLY A 87 14.49 -20.27 16.35
N THR A 88 14.13 -19.24 15.57
CA THR A 88 15.05 -18.14 15.21
C THR A 88 14.84 -16.85 15.99
N GLY A 89 13.91 -16.83 16.95
CA GLY A 89 13.57 -15.69 17.79
C GLY A 89 12.11 -15.27 17.61
N ASP A 90 11.84 -13.97 17.79
CA ASP A 90 10.52 -13.38 17.60
C ASP A 90 10.16 -13.36 16.11
N ILE A 91 9.12 -14.10 15.75
CA ILE A 91 8.66 -14.23 14.37
C ILE A 91 7.79 -13.01 14.04
N PRO A 92 8.17 -12.18 13.05
CA PRO A 92 7.39 -11.02 12.65
C PRO A 92 6.01 -11.41 12.13
N ARG A 93 5.01 -10.57 12.41
CA ARG A 93 3.63 -10.75 11.95
C ARG A 93 3.33 -9.79 10.80
N LEU A 94 2.69 -10.28 9.75
CA LEU A 94 2.24 -9.44 8.64
C LEU A 94 1.25 -8.36 9.12
N PRO A 95 1.31 -7.13 8.56
CA PRO A 95 0.34 -6.09 8.85
C PRO A 95 -1.07 -6.54 8.46
N SER A 96 -1.99 -6.62 9.42
CA SER A 96 -3.39 -6.98 9.17
C SER A 96 -4.22 -5.80 8.63
N LYS A 97 -3.78 -4.57 8.88
CA LYS A 97 -4.45 -3.35 8.47
C LYS A 97 -3.65 -2.63 7.39
N THR A 98 -4.03 -2.85 6.14
CA THR A 98 -3.39 -2.24 4.96
C THR A 98 -4.42 -1.55 4.08
N PHE A 99 -3.98 -0.54 3.34
CA PHE A 99 -4.76 0.04 2.27
C PHE A 99 -4.70 -0.89 1.06
N VAL A 100 -5.70 -1.75 0.93
CA VAL A 100 -5.77 -2.71 -0.19
C VAL A 100 -6.03 -1.99 -1.52
N LEU A 101 -5.33 -2.34 -2.59
CA LEU A 101 -5.52 -1.77 -3.93
C LEU A 101 -6.52 -2.60 -4.74
N ASP A 102 -7.80 -2.51 -4.38
CA ASP A 102 -8.86 -3.36 -4.91
C ASP A 102 -9.56 -2.82 -6.17
N ARG A 103 -9.18 -1.61 -6.63
CA ARG A 103 -9.68 -1.01 -7.87
C ARG A 103 -8.56 -0.45 -8.72
N HIS A 104 -8.69 -0.65 -10.03
CA HIS A 104 -7.77 -0.06 -10.99
C HIS A 104 -7.74 1.47 -10.85
N GLY A 105 -6.54 2.05 -11.00
CA GLY A 105 -6.32 3.50 -10.92
C GLY A 105 -6.15 4.05 -9.50
N VAL A 106 -6.52 3.32 -8.45
CA VAL A 106 -6.38 3.77 -7.05
C VAL A 106 -4.91 4.00 -6.70
N ALA A 107 -4.03 3.05 -7.00
CA ALA A 107 -2.60 3.17 -6.73
C ALA A 107 -1.97 4.41 -7.40
N ARG A 108 -2.44 4.74 -8.62
CA ARG A 108 -1.98 5.92 -9.36
C ARG A 108 -2.46 7.21 -8.71
N ASN A 109 -3.71 7.29 -8.26
CA ASN A 109 -4.20 8.48 -7.56
C ASN A 109 -3.55 8.64 -6.19
N LEU A 110 -3.20 7.53 -5.52
CA LEU A 110 -2.49 7.56 -4.24
C LEU A 110 -1.03 8.06 -4.34
N SER A 111 -0.41 8.00 -5.52
CA SER A 111 1.02 8.27 -5.69
C SER A 111 1.39 9.75 -5.82
N LEU A 112 0.40 10.65 -5.79
CA LEU A 112 0.54 12.10 -5.83
C LEU A 112 -0.43 12.75 -4.84
N PRO A 113 -0.21 14.01 -4.42
CA PRO A 113 -1.13 14.72 -3.54
C PRO A 113 -2.51 14.87 -4.17
N ALA A 114 -3.55 14.85 -3.34
CA ALA A 114 -4.93 15.02 -3.79
C ALA A 114 -5.15 16.37 -4.50
N GLN A 115 -4.46 17.43 -4.05
CA GLN A 115 -4.54 18.79 -4.60
C GLN A 115 -3.20 19.30 -5.17
N GLY A 116 -2.43 18.40 -5.79
CA GLY A 116 -1.11 18.75 -6.32
C GLY A 116 -0.62 17.88 -7.48
N ASP A 117 0.41 18.40 -8.14
CA ASP A 117 1.06 17.79 -9.30
C ASP A 117 2.48 17.32 -9.01
N GLU A 118 3.03 17.55 -7.81
CA GLU A 118 4.37 17.15 -7.44
C GLU A 118 4.39 16.50 -6.05
N PHE A 119 5.16 15.42 -5.91
CA PHE A 119 5.49 14.82 -4.61
C PHE A 119 7.00 14.57 -4.54
N LYS A 120 7.62 14.90 -3.42
CA LYS A 120 9.05 14.68 -3.17
C LYS A 120 9.26 14.01 -1.83
N SER A 121 10.15 13.03 -1.81
CA SER A 121 10.65 12.34 -0.62
C SER A 121 12.11 11.93 -0.82
N ASP A 122 12.74 11.42 0.22
CA ASP A 122 14.13 10.94 0.17
C ASP A 122 14.34 9.72 -0.74
N ILE A 123 13.28 9.09 -1.25
CA ILE A 123 13.36 7.88 -2.08
C ILE A 123 12.79 8.06 -3.49
N ILE A 124 11.93 9.05 -3.71
CA ILE A 124 11.24 9.25 -5.00
C ILE A 124 10.75 10.68 -5.19
N HIS A 125 10.86 11.19 -6.41
CA HIS A 125 10.19 12.40 -6.90
C HIS A 125 9.14 12.01 -7.94
N SER A 126 7.91 12.45 -7.75
CA SER A 126 6.77 12.09 -8.60
C SER A 126 6.08 13.33 -9.16
N TYR A 127 5.62 13.25 -10.40
CA TYR A 127 5.04 14.37 -11.13
C TYR A 127 3.79 13.94 -11.90
N ARG A 128 2.76 14.78 -11.87
CA ARG A 128 1.67 14.74 -12.86
C ARG A 128 2.14 15.43 -14.12
N ILE A 129 2.00 14.76 -15.25
CA ILE A 129 2.38 15.29 -16.57
C ILE A 129 1.22 15.09 -17.55
N ALA A 130 1.26 15.79 -18.69
CA ALA A 130 0.19 15.71 -19.70
C ALA A 130 -0.07 14.27 -20.19
N GLN A 131 0.95 13.41 -20.20
CA GLN A 131 0.89 12.01 -20.64
C GLN A 131 0.50 11.03 -19.52
N GLY A 132 0.37 11.48 -18.27
CA GLY A 132 0.07 10.62 -17.12
C GLY A 132 0.88 10.99 -15.88
N VAL A 133 1.67 10.02 -15.38
CA VAL A 133 2.48 10.19 -14.16
C VAL A 133 3.92 9.81 -14.45
N LEU A 134 4.85 10.62 -13.93
CA LEU A 134 6.29 10.39 -13.97
C LEU A 134 6.79 10.12 -12.55
N HIS A 135 7.62 9.08 -12.40
CA HIS A 135 8.22 8.66 -11.14
C HIS A 135 9.73 8.54 -11.31
N ASN A 136 10.48 9.38 -10.60
CA ASN A 136 11.94 9.41 -10.59
C ASN A 136 12.45 8.93 -9.23
N PRO A 137 12.75 7.64 -9.05
CA PRO A 137 13.36 7.14 -7.81
C PRO A 137 14.81 7.62 -7.69
N VAL A 138 15.35 7.63 -6.47
CA VAL A 138 16.76 8.02 -6.22
C VAL A 138 17.75 7.14 -6.98
N ASN A 139 17.46 5.85 -7.13
CA ASN A 139 18.27 4.93 -7.92
C ASN A 139 17.61 4.69 -9.28
N ASP A 140 18.14 5.33 -10.33
CA ASP A 140 17.62 5.25 -11.70
C ASP A 140 17.99 3.95 -12.44
N ARG A 141 18.92 3.15 -11.89
CA ARG A 141 19.39 1.90 -12.54
C ARG A 141 19.43 0.74 -11.58
N ARG A 142 19.04 -0.43 -12.09
CA ARG A 142 19.09 -1.70 -11.35
C ARG A 142 20.52 -2.27 -11.33
N THR A 143 20.96 -2.75 -10.17
CA THR A 143 22.17 -3.56 -10.03
C THR A 143 21.82 -5.05 -10.06
N THR A 144 22.66 -5.88 -10.68
CA THR A 144 22.46 -7.35 -10.74
C THR A 144 23.49 -8.13 -9.96
N LYS A 145 24.71 -7.60 -9.82
CA LYS A 145 25.80 -8.27 -9.10
C LYS A 145 25.62 -8.11 -7.59
N GLY A 146 25.51 -9.23 -6.88
CA GLY A 146 25.50 -9.26 -5.40
C GLY A 146 24.19 -8.83 -4.73
N VAL A 147 23.10 -8.69 -5.49
CA VAL A 147 21.80 -8.20 -4.95
C VAL A 147 20.83 -9.32 -4.55
N PHE A 148 21.06 -10.56 -4.98
CA PHE A 148 20.14 -11.66 -4.76
C PHE A 148 20.61 -12.53 -3.59
N HIS A 149 19.91 -12.40 -2.46
CA HIS A 149 20.18 -13.12 -1.21
C HIS A 149 19.11 -14.17 -0.95
N ILE A 150 19.47 -15.33 -0.41
CA ILE A 150 18.55 -16.43 -0.09
C ILE A 150 18.79 -16.85 1.35
N ALA A 151 17.72 -16.95 2.13
CA ALA A 151 17.80 -17.49 3.48
C ALA A 151 18.17 -18.98 3.44
N ASP A 152 19.25 -19.34 4.12
CA ASP A 152 19.80 -20.68 4.17
C ASP A 152 18.99 -21.55 5.15
N ALA A 153 17.88 -22.09 4.67
CA ALA A 153 16.83 -22.67 5.51
C ALA A 153 15.85 -23.58 4.75
N GLY A 154 16.32 -24.46 3.87
CA GLY A 154 15.43 -25.39 3.17
C GLY A 154 16.10 -25.98 1.95
N LEU A 155 15.68 -25.53 0.76
CA LEU A 155 16.29 -25.93 -0.49
C LEU A 155 17.75 -25.42 -0.59
N PRO A 156 18.64 -26.15 -1.27
CA PRO A 156 20.02 -25.72 -1.46
C PRO A 156 20.11 -24.34 -2.10
N VAL A 157 20.95 -23.46 -1.53
CA VAL A 157 21.25 -22.15 -2.10
C VAL A 157 22.15 -22.32 -3.32
N PRO A 158 21.80 -21.78 -4.51
CA PRO A 158 22.66 -21.84 -5.68
C PRO A 158 24.00 -21.12 -5.46
N ALA A 159 25.07 -21.64 -6.06
CA ALA A 159 26.43 -21.14 -5.85
C ALA A 159 26.64 -19.67 -6.25
N ASP A 160 25.78 -19.13 -7.13
CA ASP A 160 25.85 -17.74 -7.60
C ASP A 160 25.04 -16.76 -6.72
N LYS A 161 24.44 -17.24 -5.61
CA LYS A 161 23.63 -16.45 -4.67
C LYS A 161 24.31 -16.29 -3.32
N ILE A 162 23.92 -15.25 -2.60
CA ILE A 162 24.43 -15.00 -1.24
C ILE A 162 23.53 -15.75 -0.25
N ALA A 163 24.09 -16.72 0.46
CA ALA A 163 23.40 -17.42 1.54
C ALA A 163 23.32 -16.53 2.79
N VAL A 164 22.14 -16.45 3.40
CA VAL A 164 21.88 -15.62 4.58
C VAL A 164 21.38 -16.51 5.72
N PRO A 165 21.97 -16.42 6.93
CA PRO A 165 21.47 -17.19 8.08
C PRO A 165 19.98 -16.91 8.35
N ARG A 166 19.21 -17.97 8.61
CA ARG A 166 17.76 -17.88 8.88
C ARG A 166 17.39 -16.87 9.97
N ALA A 167 18.19 -16.80 11.04
CA ALA A 167 18.00 -15.83 12.12
C ALA A 167 18.26 -14.38 11.69
N THR A 168 19.18 -14.15 10.73
CA THR A 168 19.39 -12.83 10.13
C THR A 168 18.18 -12.43 9.30
N PHE A 169 17.65 -13.34 8.48
CA PHE A 169 16.41 -13.09 7.74
C PHE A 169 15.23 -12.75 8.68
N THR A 170 15.08 -13.47 9.80
CA THR A 170 14.03 -13.20 10.80
C THR A 170 14.09 -11.76 11.29
N ARG A 171 15.28 -11.30 11.68
CA ARG A 171 15.49 -9.92 12.13
C ARG A 171 15.24 -8.89 11.02
N MET A 172 15.74 -9.15 9.81
CA MET A 172 15.52 -8.25 8.66
C MET A 172 14.05 -8.12 8.32
N LEU A 173 13.29 -9.22 8.33
CA LEU A 173 11.85 -9.19 8.12
C LEU A 173 11.14 -8.37 9.22
N GLY A 174 11.59 -8.48 10.48
CA GLY A 174 11.07 -7.68 11.58
C GLY A 174 11.21 -6.18 11.32
N PHE A 175 12.39 -5.73 10.88
CA PHE A 175 12.61 -4.35 10.48
C PHE A 175 11.81 -3.94 9.24
N ALA A 176 11.70 -4.83 8.25
CA ALA A 176 10.97 -4.54 7.01
C ALA A 176 9.46 -4.29 7.24
N LEU A 177 8.87 -4.96 8.25
CA LEU A 177 7.47 -4.79 8.63
C LEU A 177 7.24 -3.65 9.64
N GLN A 178 8.29 -2.91 9.99
CA GLN A 178 8.25 -1.75 10.88
C GLN A 178 9.00 -0.56 10.25
N PRO A 179 8.57 -0.09 9.06
CA PRO A 179 9.21 1.05 8.43
C PRO A 179 9.03 2.32 9.26
N PRO A 180 9.95 3.31 9.13
CA PRO A 180 9.77 4.62 9.76
C PRO A 180 8.56 5.36 9.19
N ASP A 181 7.97 6.24 10.00
CA ASP A 181 6.76 7.01 9.65
C ASP A 181 6.86 7.73 8.30
N ALA A 182 8.02 8.31 7.98
CA ALA A 182 8.25 9.01 6.72
C ALA A 182 8.06 8.12 5.48
N LEU A 183 8.30 6.80 5.59
CA LEU A 183 8.06 5.84 4.50
C LEU A 183 6.62 5.31 4.48
N MET A 184 5.86 5.54 5.54
CA MET A 184 4.46 5.14 5.66
C MET A 184 3.49 6.24 5.19
N GLU A 185 3.95 7.49 5.10
CA GLU A 185 3.17 8.62 4.61
C GLU A 185 2.71 8.40 3.16
N LEU A 186 1.40 8.49 2.94
CA LEU A 186 0.83 8.43 1.60
C LEU A 186 1.02 9.78 0.90
N PRO A 187 1.54 9.81 -0.35
CA PRO A 187 1.64 11.04 -1.13
C PRO A 187 0.31 11.79 -1.24
N PHE A 188 -0.80 11.04 -1.31
CA PHE A 188 -2.17 11.54 -1.41
C PHE A 188 -2.55 12.62 -0.39
N THR A 189 -2.08 12.50 0.85
CA THR A 189 -2.35 13.46 1.93
C THR A 189 -1.11 14.24 2.34
N SER A 190 -0.09 14.36 1.48
CA SER A 190 1.20 14.94 1.87
C SER A 190 1.21 16.48 1.99
N GLU A 191 0.23 17.16 1.40
CA GLU A 191 0.11 18.63 1.42
C GLU A 191 -0.65 19.19 2.63
N GLN A 192 -1.15 18.32 3.52
CA GLN A 192 -1.85 18.71 4.75
C GLN A 192 -1.01 18.39 5.99
N GLU A 193 -1.39 18.97 7.13
CA GLU A 193 -0.72 18.74 8.42
C GLU A 193 -0.96 17.31 8.92
N ASP A 194 -2.21 16.83 8.88
CA ASP A 194 -2.57 15.49 9.34
C ASP A 194 -2.48 14.48 8.20
N ARG A 195 -1.35 13.77 8.12
CA ARG A 195 -1.01 12.88 6.99
C ARG A 195 -1.37 11.44 7.28
N ALA A 196 -2.02 10.79 6.32
CA ALA A 196 -2.28 9.36 6.35
C ALA A 196 -0.98 8.55 6.29
N ARG A 197 -0.83 7.62 7.25
CA ARG A 197 0.29 6.69 7.34
C ARG A 197 -0.23 5.25 7.39
N CYS A 198 0.06 4.45 6.38
CA CYS A 198 -0.32 3.03 6.38
C CYS A 198 0.44 2.23 5.33
N HIS A 199 0.54 0.91 5.54
CA HIS A 199 0.96 -0.02 4.50
C HIS A 199 -0.07 -0.06 3.38
N VAL A 200 0.38 -0.21 2.14
CA VAL A 200 -0.46 -0.46 0.96
C VAL A 200 -0.24 -1.92 0.52
N SER A 201 -1.30 -2.62 0.10
CA SER A 201 -1.20 -4.01 -0.38
C SER A 201 -1.97 -4.25 -1.68
N LEU A 202 -1.62 -5.32 -2.40
CA LEU A 202 -2.23 -5.72 -3.69
C LEU A 202 -2.34 -7.24 -3.78
#